data_AF-A0A3D5AVD2-F1
#
_entry.id   AF-A0A3D5AVD2-F1
#
_cell.length_a   1.000
_cell.length_b   1.000
_cell.length_c   1.000
_cell.angle_alpha   90.00
_cell.angle_beta   90.00
_cell.angle_gamma   90.00
#
_symmetry.space_group_name_H-M   'P 1'
#
loop_
_entity.id
_entity.type
_entity.pdbx_description
1 polymer ?
#
loop_
_entity_poly.entity_id
_entity_poly.type
_entity_poly.pdbx_seq_one_letter_code
_entity_poly.pdbx_strand_id
1 'polypeptide(L)'
;SWRQLRAQRKSPLDHGTLYVGKFHDDGTGTWLPLVHGQGALTVANGWADQSDVLIRTRQAADAVGATKLDRPEWVAVHPDNKDVYLTLTNGSGNGGAANPRANNPYGHIIKWREKNCDNTATTFDWDIFVLAGDPAYDPTVELDADSIFGSPDGLGFDGDGRLWIQTDISNSSQNLASKGYDHIGNNQMLAADTRTGEIRRFLVGPRGAEITGFTLTPDNRTLFVNVQHPGEITPAWGTPTPANPRAVSNWPDFDPGGRPRSATLVIRKNDGGVIGS
;
A
#
# COMPACT_ATOMS: atom_id res chain seq x y z
N SER A 1 -10.39 25.01 14.92
CA SER A 1 -10.31 23.53 14.85
C SER A 1 -11.13 23.02 13.67
N TRP A 2 -10.86 21.82 13.15
CA TRP A 2 -11.64 21.23 12.04
C TRP A 2 -13.14 21.08 12.36
N ARG A 3 -13.49 20.87 13.65
CA ARG A 3 -14.88 20.82 14.13
C ARG A 3 -15.60 22.16 13.95
N GLN A 4 -14.92 23.29 14.19
CA GLN A 4 -15.49 24.62 13.98
C GLN A 4 -15.71 24.92 12.50
N LEU A 5 -14.75 24.56 11.62
CA LEU A 5 -14.90 24.72 10.17
C LEU A 5 -16.10 23.93 9.65
N ARG A 6 -16.24 22.66 10.06
CA ARG A 6 -17.42 21.85 9.73
C ARG A 6 -18.73 22.47 10.23
N ALA A 7 -18.76 23.00 11.46
CA ALA A 7 -19.95 23.68 12.00
C ALA A 7 -20.34 24.91 11.18
N GLN A 8 -19.36 25.57 10.55
CA GLN A 8 -19.56 26.70 9.63
C GLN A 8 -19.78 26.26 8.17
N ARG A 9 -19.92 24.95 7.89
CA ARG A 9 -20.01 24.37 6.55
C ARG A 9 -18.82 24.72 5.64
N LYS A 10 -17.64 24.91 6.22
CA LYS A 10 -16.36 25.07 5.52
C LYS A 10 -15.56 23.77 5.61
N SER A 11 -14.89 23.39 4.53
CA SER A 11 -13.99 22.24 4.58
C SER A 11 -12.68 22.63 5.27
N PRO A 12 -12.15 21.79 6.19
CA PRO A 12 -10.78 21.96 6.68
C PRO A 12 -9.73 21.64 5.61
N LEU A 13 -10.13 21.16 4.43
CA LEU A 13 -9.25 20.77 3.34
C LEU A 13 -9.15 21.82 2.22
N ASP A 14 -9.94 22.90 2.27
CA ASP A 14 -9.95 23.94 1.21
C ASP A 14 -8.74 24.89 1.31
N HIS A 15 -8.08 24.94 2.47
CA HIS A 15 -6.98 25.86 2.74
C HIS A 15 -5.82 25.12 3.40
N GLY A 16 -4.68 25.08 2.72
CA GLY A 16 -3.46 24.45 3.19
C GLY A 16 -2.37 24.52 2.12
N THR A 17 -1.27 23.81 2.35
CA THR A 17 -0.18 23.66 1.40
C THR A 17 -0.05 22.20 1.02
N LEU A 18 -0.04 21.92 -0.28
CA LEU A 18 0.30 20.59 -0.78
C LEU A 18 1.81 20.45 -0.84
N TYR A 19 2.34 19.31 -0.38
CA TYR A 19 3.76 18.98 -0.40
C TYR A 19 4.02 17.70 -1.20
N VAL A 20 5.25 17.53 -1.64
CA VAL A 20 5.76 16.28 -2.21
C VAL A 20 7.06 15.86 -1.53
N GLY A 21 7.26 14.56 -1.35
CA GLY A 21 8.41 14.01 -0.67
C GLY A 21 9.67 13.98 -1.55
N LYS A 22 10.80 14.37 -0.97
CA LYS A 22 12.14 14.08 -1.47
C LYS A 22 12.87 13.23 -0.45
N PHE A 23 13.23 12.02 -0.86
CA PHE A 23 13.97 11.03 -0.07
C PHE A 23 15.43 11.11 -0.48
N HIS A 24 16.30 11.46 0.45
CA HIS A 24 17.75 11.54 0.26
C HIS A 24 18.40 10.20 0.60
N ASP A 25 19.52 9.88 -0.06
CA ASP A 25 20.18 8.57 0.06
C ASP A 25 20.78 8.29 1.45
N ASP A 26 20.86 9.30 2.31
CA ASP A 26 21.37 9.19 3.69
C ASP A 26 20.29 8.81 4.72
N GLY A 27 19.08 8.47 4.26
CA GLY A 27 17.95 8.14 5.13
C GLY A 27 17.23 9.38 5.67
N THR A 28 17.57 10.59 5.24
CA THR A 28 16.80 11.79 5.55
C THR A 28 15.86 12.15 4.39
N GLY A 29 14.85 12.97 4.66
CA GLY A 29 13.95 13.46 3.63
C GLY A 29 13.39 14.84 3.92
N THR A 30 12.75 15.41 2.92
CA THR A 30 12.21 16.77 2.96
C THR A 30 10.89 16.86 2.22
N TRP A 31 9.93 17.56 2.81
CA TRP A 31 8.68 17.94 2.17
C TRP A 31 8.86 19.23 1.37
N LEU A 32 8.71 19.14 0.05
CA LEU A 32 8.84 20.27 -0.88
C LEU A 32 7.46 20.90 -1.13
N PRO A 33 7.25 22.19 -0.83
CA PRO A 33 5.96 22.84 -1.02
C PRO A 33 5.66 23.05 -2.51
N LEU A 34 4.42 22.73 -2.92
CA LEU A 34 3.92 22.99 -4.27
C LEU A 34 3.15 24.32 -4.28
N VAL A 35 3.89 25.42 -4.24
CA VAL A 35 3.34 26.78 -4.14
C VAL A 35 3.78 27.63 -5.33
N HIS A 36 2.79 28.20 -6.03
CA HIS A 36 3.04 29.13 -7.12
C HIS A 36 3.81 30.38 -6.65
N GLY A 37 4.71 30.87 -7.49
CA GLY A 37 5.60 31.98 -7.17
C GLY A 37 6.86 31.57 -6.40
N GLN A 38 7.01 30.29 -6.03
CA GLN A 38 8.18 29.77 -5.31
C GLN A 38 9.02 28.85 -6.20
N GLY A 39 10.35 28.97 -6.11
CA GLY A 39 11.29 28.08 -6.79
C GLY A 39 11.03 27.95 -8.29
N ALA A 40 10.83 26.71 -8.74
CA ALA A 40 10.55 26.42 -10.15
C ALA A 40 9.11 26.77 -10.58
N LEU A 41 8.17 26.99 -9.66
CA LEU A 41 6.74 27.09 -9.94
C LEU A 41 6.30 28.54 -10.19
N THR A 42 6.90 29.19 -11.19
CA THR A 42 6.65 30.61 -11.50
C THR A 42 6.06 30.81 -12.90
N VAL A 43 5.49 32.00 -13.16
CA VAL A 43 5.00 32.39 -14.50
C VAL A 43 6.10 32.28 -15.56
N ALA A 44 7.33 32.67 -15.21
CA ALA A 44 8.49 32.57 -16.10
C ALA A 44 8.80 31.12 -16.53
N ASN A 45 8.42 30.13 -15.71
CA ASN A 45 8.60 28.71 -15.96
C ASN A 45 7.31 28.02 -16.43
N GLY A 46 6.31 28.78 -16.90
CA GLY A 46 5.07 28.23 -17.48
C GLY A 46 4.03 27.79 -16.46
N TRP A 47 4.02 28.39 -15.26
CA TRP A 47 3.00 28.18 -14.23
C TRP A 47 2.13 29.43 -14.10
N ALA A 48 0.86 29.36 -14.52
CA ALA A 48 0.00 30.53 -14.55
C ALA A 48 -0.33 31.05 -13.13
N ASP A 49 -0.77 30.15 -12.26
CA ASP A 49 -1.18 30.42 -10.88
C ASP A 49 -1.15 29.13 -10.02
N GLN A 50 -1.65 29.21 -8.78
CA GLN A 50 -1.75 28.06 -7.87
C GLN A 50 -2.70 26.97 -8.37
N SER A 51 -3.74 27.32 -9.14
CA SER A 51 -4.69 26.35 -9.68
C SER A 51 -4.02 25.47 -10.74
N ASP A 52 -3.18 26.07 -11.59
CA ASP A 52 -2.35 25.36 -12.57
C ASP A 52 -1.37 24.39 -11.88
N VAL A 53 -0.73 24.82 -10.78
CA VAL A 53 0.12 23.95 -9.94
C VAL A 53 -0.65 22.72 -9.44
N LEU A 54 -1.87 22.91 -8.91
CA LEU A 54 -2.69 21.81 -8.37
C LEU A 54 -3.24 20.89 -9.47
N ILE A 55 -3.67 21.42 -10.61
CA ILE A 55 -4.16 20.62 -11.74
C ILE A 55 -3.03 19.79 -12.35
N ARG A 56 -1.83 20.37 -12.50
CA ARG A 56 -0.64 19.69 -13.02
C ARG A 56 0.32 19.22 -11.92
N THR A 57 -0.22 18.79 -10.77
CA THR A 57 0.56 18.42 -9.57
C THR A 57 1.75 17.51 -9.87
N ARG A 58 1.59 16.50 -10.75
CA ARG A 58 2.69 15.58 -11.13
C ARG A 58 3.86 16.32 -11.79
N GLN A 59 3.58 17.23 -12.72
CA GLN A 59 4.60 18.04 -13.37
C GLN A 59 5.22 19.05 -12.40
N ALA A 60 4.44 19.56 -11.44
CA ALA A 60 4.94 20.47 -10.41
C ALA A 60 5.92 19.75 -9.48
N ALA A 61 5.59 18.52 -9.08
CA ALA A 61 6.47 17.65 -8.31
C ALA A 61 7.79 17.35 -9.04
N ASP A 62 7.74 17.03 -10.33
CA ASP A 62 8.94 16.86 -11.16
C ASP A 62 9.77 18.16 -11.20
N ALA A 63 9.12 19.31 -11.38
CA ALA A 63 9.79 20.61 -11.47
C ALA A 63 10.49 21.03 -10.18
N VAL A 64 9.98 20.63 -9.00
CA VAL A 64 10.65 20.90 -7.71
C VAL A 64 11.65 19.80 -7.31
N GLY A 65 11.77 18.73 -8.09
CA GLY A 65 12.77 17.68 -7.87
C GLY A 65 12.36 16.65 -6.81
N ALA A 66 11.09 16.26 -6.79
CA ALA A 66 10.60 15.14 -5.98
C ALA A 66 11.29 13.81 -6.33
N THR A 67 11.34 12.88 -5.38
CA THR A 67 11.88 11.53 -5.63
C THR A 67 10.81 10.68 -6.34
N LYS A 68 11.19 10.04 -7.45
CA LYS A 68 10.35 9.05 -8.12
C LYS A 68 10.39 7.74 -7.34
N LEU A 69 9.22 7.22 -6.97
CA LEU A 69 9.07 6.01 -6.17
C LEU A 69 8.43 4.88 -6.98
N ASP A 70 8.70 3.63 -6.59
CA ASP A 70 8.13 2.43 -7.19
C ASP A 70 6.65 2.27 -6.80
N ARG A 71 5.75 2.89 -7.58
CA ARG A 71 4.28 2.82 -7.45
C ARG A 71 3.77 2.92 -6.00
N PRO A 72 3.79 4.13 -5.41
CA PRO A 72 3.12 4.41 -4.14
C PRO A 72 1.63 4.05 -4.17
N GLU A 73 1.17 3.23 -3.21
CA GLU A 73 -0.25 2.88 -3.04
C GLU A 73 -0.78 3.42 -1.69
N TRP A 74 -1.00 2.56 -0.67
CA TRP A 74 -1.60 2.99 0.60
C TRP A 74 -0.58 3.54 1.59
N VAL A 75 -1.07 4.49 2.40
CA VAL A 75 -0.34 5.07 3.53
C VAL A 75 -1.08 4.73 4.83
N ALA A 76 -0.34 4.31 5.85
CA ALA A 76 -0.87 4.11 7.21
C ALA A 76 0.02 4.79 8.25
N VAL A 77 -0.60 5.38 9.28
CA VAL A 77 0.11 6.06 10.36
C VAL A 77 -0.08 5.26 11.64
N HIS A 78 1.02 4.90 12.30
CA HIS A 78 0.99 4.17 13.55
C HIS A 78 0.28 5.02 14.63
N PRO A 79 -0.70 4.47 15.38
CA PRO A 79 -1.55 5.25 16.28
C PRO A 79 -0.79 5.95 17.41
N ASP A 80 0.22 5.28 17.99
CA ASP A 80 0.96 5.83 19.13
C ASP A 80 2.18 6.66 18.72
N ASN A 81 3.08 6.06 17.94
CA ASN A 81 4.38 6.66 17.68
C ASN A 81 4.37 7.61 16.45
N LYS A 82 3.29 7.63 15.67
CA LYS A 82 3.10 8.45 14.45
C LYS A 82 4.06 8.17 13.29
N ASP A 83 4.80 7.05 13.33
CA ASP A 83 5.54 6.60 12.16
C ASP A 83 4.57 6.35 11.01
N VAL A 84 4.99 6.70 9.81
CA VAL A 84 4.18 6.57 8.61
C VAL A 84 4.77 5.48 7.73
N TYR A 85 3.91 4.64 7.19
CA TYR A 85 4.26 3.51 6.33
C TYR A 85 3.59 3.69 4.98
N LEU A 86 4.33 3.46 3.90
CA LEU A 86 3.84 3.53 2.53
C LEU A 86 4.24 2.27 1.78
N THR A 87 3.27 1.69 1.09
CA THR A 87 3.53 0.60 0.14
C THR A 87 4.05 1.13 -1.18
N LEU A 88 5.09 0.47 -1.67
CA LEU A 88 5.69 0.64 -2.99
C LEU A 88 5.52 -0.70 -3.72
N THR A 89 4.36 -0.89 -4.36
CA THR A 89 3.82 -2.22 -4.71
C THR A 89 4.69 -2.99 -5.70
N ASN A 90 5.28 -2.32 -6.68
CA ASN A 90 6.28 -2.86 -7.61
C ASN A 90 6.71 -1.72 -8.55
N GLY A 91 7.71 -1.94 -9.38
CA GLY A 91 8.12 -0.93 -10.33
C GLY A 91 9.23 -1.38 -11.25
N SER A 92 9.62 -0.48 -12.14
CA SER A 92 10.81 -0.68 -12.95
C SER A 92 12.07 -0.78 -12.10
N GLY A 93 12.05 -0.27 -10.85
CA GLY A 93 13.23 -0.13 -10.03
C GLY A 93 14.18 0.95 -10.56
N ASN A 94 15.09 1.42 -9.72
CA ASN A 94 16.18 2.30 -10.15
C ASN A 94 17.51 2.08 -9.42
N GLY A 95 17.56 1.15 -8.45
CA GLY A 95 18.76 0.86 -7.67
C GLY A 95 19.21 1.97 -6.71
N GLY A 96 18.38 3.00 -6.52
CA GLY A 96 18.62 4.08 -5.57
C GLY A 96 18.15 3.72 -4.16
N ALA A 97 18.46 4.55 -3.16
CA ALA A 97 18.20 4.20 -1.76
C ALA A 97 16.70 3.91 -1.48
N ALA A 98 15.80 4.74 -2.00
CA ALA A 98 14.36 4.58 -1.80
C ALA A 98 13.71 3.54 -2.73
N ASN A 99 14.42 3.05 -3.76
CA ASN A 99 13.98 1.96 -4.64
C ASN A 99 15.19 1.05 -4.92
N PRO A 100 15.60 0.21 -3.94
CA PRO A 100 16.94 -0.41 -3.92
C PRO A 100 17.16 -1.46 -5.00
N ARG A 101 16.07 -1.96 -5.62
CA ARG A 101 16.16 -2.95 -6.68
C ARG A 101 16.27 -2.28 -8.04
N ALA A 102 17.13 -2.85 -8.91
CA ALA A 102 17.27 -2.41 -10.29
C ALA A 102 16.06 -2.79 -11.16
N ASN A 103 15.40 -3.91 -10.84
CA ASN A 103 14.08 -4.30 -11.30
C ASN A 103 13.29 -4.76 -10.07
N ASN A 104 12.11 -4.19 -9.83
CA ASN A 104 11.38 -4.44 -8.59
C ASN A 104 10.05 -5.15 -8.86
N PRO A 105 10.05 -6.49 -9.02
CA PRO A 105 8.82 -7.23 -9.30
C PRO A 105 7.94 -7.45 -8.07
N TYR A 106 8.48 -7.31 -6.85
CA TYR A 106 7.80 -7.71 -5.62
C TYR A 106 7.37 -6.56 -4.71
N GLY A 107 7.96 -5.37 -4.84
CA GLY A 107 7.60 -4.22 -4.02
C GLY A 107 8.16 -4.26 -2.60
N HIS A 108 8.01 -3.15 -1.88
CA HIS A 108 8.52 -2.97 -0.53
C HIS A 108 7.66 -1.98 0.27
N ILE A 109 7.92 -1.88 1.57
CA ILE A 109 7.28 -0.89 2.43
C ILE A 109 8.36 0.05 2.94
N ILE A 110 8.19 1.34 2.65
CA ILE A 110 9.03 2.40 3.21
C ILE A 110 8.34 2.96 4.45
N LYS A 111 9.15 3.35 5.43
CA LYS A 111 8.72 3.95 6.67
C LYS A 111 9.42 5.29 6.85
N TRP A 112 8.72 6.28 7.40
CA TRP A 112 9.36 7.50 7.86
C TRP A 112 8.78 8.03 9.17
N ARG A 113 9.60 8.84 9.84
CA ARG A 113 9.27 9.55 11.06
C ARG A 113 9.49 11.04 10.85
N GLU A 114 8.42 11.81 11.01
CA GLU A 114 8.52 13.27 10.99
C GLU A 114 9.39 13.76 12.13
N LYS A 115 10.24 14.75 11.85
CA LYS A 115 11.18 15.29 12.85
C LYS A 115 10.43 15.74 14.10
N ASN A 116 10.95 15.39 15.27
CA ASN A 116 10.35 15.64 16.59
C ASN A 116 8.95 15.01 16.80
N CYS A 117 8.55 14.00 16.01
CA CYS A 117 7.20 13.42 16.04
C CYS A 117 6.09 14.46 15.81
N ASP A 118 6.41 15.48 15.01
CA ASP A 118 5.54 16.60 14.67
C ASP A 118 5.17 16.53 13.18
N ASN A 119 3.90 16.23 12.92
CA ASN A 119 3.39 16.10 11.55
C ASN A 119 3.28 17.43 10.79
N THR A 120 3.75 18.54 11.39
CA THR A 120 3.94 19.84 10.72
C THR A 120 5.40 20.08 10.29
N ALA A 121 6.31 19.19 10.68
CA ALA A 121 7.70 19.25 10.25
C ALA A 121 7.81 19.09 8.73
N THR A 122 8.83 19.72 8.14
CA THR A 122 9.11 19.64 6.69
C THR A 122 10.30 18.73 6.39
N THR A 123 10.75 17.97 7.38
CA THR A 123 11.86 17.03 7.28
C THR A 123 11.54 15.78 8.08
N PHE A 124 11.99 14.62 7.59
CA PHE A 124 11.76 13.33 8.21
C PHE A 124 13.01 12.45 8.07
N ASP A 125 13.10 11.43 8.92
CA ASP A 125 14.04 10.32 8.78
C ASP A 125 13.26 9.11 8.23
N TRP A 126 13.84 8.34 7.33
CA TRP A 126 13.18 7.23 6.65
C TRP A 126 14.09 6.02 6.50
N ASP A 127 13.46 4.85 6.41
CA ASP A 127 14.09 3.56 6.21
C ASP A 127 13.14 2.61 5.45
N ILE A 128 13.68 1.50 4.92
CA ILE A 128 12.86 0.45 4.34
C ILE A 128 12.45 -0.50 5.46
N PHE A 129 11.15 -0.58 5.74
CA PHE A 129 10.62 -1.48 6.76
C PHE A 129 10.75 -2.94 6.35
N VAL A 130 10.42 -3.26 5.08
CA VAL A 130 10.55 -4.62 4.55
C VAL A 130 10.69 -4.61 3.03
N LEU A 131 11.59 -5.44 2.51
CA LEU A 131 11.62 -5.84 1.11
C LEU A 131 10.73 -7.07 0.93
N ALA A 132 9.64 -6.94 0.17
CA ALA A 132 8.80 -8.07 -0.16
C ALA A 132 9.46 -8.92 -1.27
N GLY A 133 9.07 -10.18 -1.35
CA GLY A 133 9.52 -11.15 -2.34
C GLY A 133 9.70 -12.53 -1.72
N ASP A 134 10.50 -13.34 -2.39
CA ASP A 134 10.86 -14.69 -1.97
C ASP A 134 12.39 -14.85 -2.03
N PRO A 135 13.05 -15.25 -0.92
CA PRO A 135 14.50 -15.45 -0.88
C PRO A 135 15.01 -16.50 -1.87
N ALA A 136 14.16 -17.41 -2.37
CA ALA A 136 14.52 -18.36 -3.42
C ALA A 136 14.78 -17.67 -4.78
N TYR A 137 14.20 -16.50 -5.01
CA TYR A 137 14.33 -15.73 -6.25
C TYR A 137 15.10 -14.41 -6.07
N ASP A 138 15.12 -13.85 -4.85
CA ASP A 138 15.81 -12.62 -4.51
C ASP A 138 16.51 -12.76 -3.15
N PRO A 139 17.83 -13.01 -3.10
CA PRO A 139 18.56 -13.28 -1.86
C PRO A 139 18.66 -12.06 -0.92
N THR A 140 18.18 -10.89 -1.33
CA THR A 140 18.11 -9.69 -0.47
C THR A 140 16.85 -9.67 0.41
N VAL A 141 15.91 -10.58 0.18
CA VAL A 141 14.70 -10.72 0.97
C VAL A 141 15.00 -11.50 2.25
N GLU A 142 14.70 -10.90 3.40
CA GLU A 142 14.88 -11.50 4.73
C GLU A 142 13.56 -12.03 5.32
N LEU A 143 12.73 -12.62 4.47
CA LEU A 143 11.45 -13.25 4.84
C LEU A 143 11.57 -14.78 4.79
N ASP A 144 10.80 -15.46 5.63
CA ASP A 144 10.68 -16.92 5.63
C ASP A 144 9.42 -17.39 4.89
N ALA A 145 9.24 -18.70 4.74
CA ALA A 145 8.10 -19.27 4.02
C ALA A 145 6.71 -18.85 4.57
N ASP A 146 6.63 -18.53 5.86
CA ASP A 146 5.38 -18.12 6.53
C ASP A 146 5.12 -16.61 6.38
N SER A 147 6.11 -15.85 5.91
CA SER A 147 6.09 -14.40 5.80
C SER A 147 6.41 -13.87 4.41
N ILE A 148 6.74 -14.70 3.41
CA ILE A 148 6.88 -14.24 2.01
C ILE A 148 5.55 -13.70 1.47
N PHE A 149 5.63 -12.56 0.79
CA PHE A 149 4.56 -11.92 0.03
C PHE A 149 5.15 -11.07 -1.09
N GLY A 150 4.32 -10.60 -2.00
CA GLY A 150 4.72 -9.64 -3.02
C GLY A 150 3.57 -8.71 -3.36
N SER A 151 3.90 -7.61 -4.02
CA SER A 151 2.99 -6.50 -4.35
C SER A 151 2.15 -6.03 -3.17
N PRO A 152 2.80 -5.58 -2.06
CA PRO A 152 2.06 -4.99 -0.96
C PRO A 152 1.35 -3.72 -1.46
N ASP A 153 0.06 -3.62 -1.12
CA ASP A 153 -0.81 -2.55 -1.57
C ASP A 153 -1.50 -1.96 -0.33
N GLY A 154 -2.58 -2.58 0.15
CA GLY A 154 -3.37 -2.06 1.26
C GLY A 154 -2.62 -2.10 2.60
N LEU A 155 -2.70 -1.01 3.37
CA LEU A 155 -2.17 -0.93 4.73
C LEU A 155 -3.24 -0.49 5.74
N GLY A 156 -3.09 -0.91 6.99
CA GLY A 156 -3.87 -0.37 8.10
C GLY A 156 -3.28 -0.73 9.46
N PHE A 157 -3.41 0.17 10.43
CA PHE A 157 -3.07 -0.13 11.82
C PHE A 157 -4.31 -0.46 12.63
N ASP A 158 -4.16 -1.40 13.55
CA ASP A 158 -5.13 -1.58 14.62
C ASP A 158 -4.76 -0.81 15.90
N GLY A 159 -5.65 -0.86 16.89
CA GLY A 159 -5.47 -0.15 18.16
C GLY A 159 -4.29 -0.64 19.01
N ASP A 160 -3.70 -1.80 18.72
CA ASP A 160 -2.52 -2.32 19.42
C ASP A 160 -1.22 -2.03 18.65
N GLY A 161 -1.30 -1.29 17.53
CA GLY A 161 -0.13 -0.94 16.71
C GLY A 161 0.34 -2.05 15.77
N ARG A 162 -0.44 -3.12 15.56
CA ARG A 162 -0.13 -4.13 14.53
C ARG A 162 -0.39 -3.53 13.15
N LEU A 163 0.58 -3.66 12.25
CA LEU A 163 0.45 -3.24 10.86
C LEU A 163 -0.13 -4.39 10.04
N TRP A 164 -1.30 -4.18 9.47
CA TRP A 164 -1.96 -5.10 8.56
C TRP A 164 -1.56 -4.76 7.12
N ILE A 165 -1.04 -5.75 6.40
CA ILE A 165 -0.51 -5.63 5.04
C ILE A 165 -1.38 -6.49 4.12
N GLN A 166 -1.87 -5.92 3.03
CA GLN A 166 -2.69 -6.59 2.02
C GLN A 166 -1.97 -6.56 0.67
N THR A 167 -2.17 -7.56 -0.17
CA THR A 167 -1.43 -7.69 -1.43
C THR A 167 -2.32 -7.65 -2.66
N ASP A 168 -1.79 -7.02 -3.72
CA ASP A 168 -2.32 -7.02 -5.08
C ASP A 168 -1.23 -7.42 -6.10
N ILE A 169 -0.88 -8.70 -6.08
CA ILE A 169 -0.07 -9.34 -7.11
C ILE A 169 -0.89 -9.37 -8.39
N SER A 170 -0.35 -8.74 -9.44
CA SER A 170 -0.91 -8.81 -10.78
C SER A 170 -1.28 -10.24 -11.17
N ASN A 171 -2.49 -10.40 -11.69
CA ASN A 171 -3.01 -11.69 -12.17
C ASN A 171 -2.16 -12.31 -13.31
N SER A 172 -1.33 -11.50 -13.99
CA SER A 172 -0.35 -12.00 -14.98
C SER A 172 0.92 -12.62 -14.37
N SER A 173 1.10 -12.51 -13.06
CA SER A 173 2.25 -13.02 -12.31
C SER A 173 1.89 -14.05 -11.25
N GLN A 174 0.71 -13.92 -10.64
CA GLN A 174 0.24 -14.76 -9.53
C GLN A 174 0.42 -16.26 -9.82
N ASN A 175 1.02 -17.00 -8.87
CA ASN A 175 1.31 -18.45 -8.96
C ASN A 175 2.27 -18.88 -10.12
N LEU A 176 3.03 -17.97 -10.75
CA LEU A 176 3.95 -18.33 -11.84
C LEU A 176 5.41 -18.38 -11.39
N ALA A 177 6.04 -19.56 -11.50
CA ALA A 177 7.47 -19.75 -11.26
C ALA A 177 8.35 -18.89 -12.20
N SER A 178 7.90 -18.69 -13.45
CA SER A 178 8.59 -17.82 -14.42
C SER A 178 8.59 -16.34 -14.03
N LYS A 179 7.82 -15.97 -13.00
CA LYS A 179 7.74 -14.63 -12.41
C LYS A 179 8.20 -14.60 -10.96
N GLY A 180 8.61 -15.74 -10.39
CA GLY A 180 9.02 -15.87 -8.98
C GLY A 180 7.87 -15.72 -7.97
N TYR A 181 6.65 -16.13 -8.35
CA TYR A 181 5.43 -15.94 -7.56
C TYR A 181 4.72 -17.26 -7.18
N ASP A 182 5.29 -18.41 -7.52
CA ASP A 182 4.75 -19.75 -7.25
C ASP A 182 4.79 -20.14 -5.77
N HIS A 183 5.80 -19.72 -5.01
CA HIS A 183 5.82 -19.95 -3.55
C HIS A 183 4.97 -18.94 -2.77
N ILE A 184 4.82 -17.71 -3.29
CA ILE A 184 3.98 -16.66 -2.68
C ILE A 184 2.49 -17.03 -2.83
N GLY A 185 2.11 -17.55 -4.00
CA GLY A 185 0.77 -18.04 -4.27
C GLY A 185 -0.25 -16.91 -4.50
N ASN A 186 -1.46 -17.08 -3.95
CA ASN A 186 -2.53 -16.09 -4.09
C ASN A 186 -2.26 -14.83 -3.26
N ASN A 187 -2.97 -13.76 -3.60
CA ASN A 187 -3.01 -12.56 -2.76
C ASN A 187 -3.49 -12.88 -1.34
N GLN A 188 -3.01 -12.10 -0.39
CA GLN A 188 -3.04 -12.42 1.02
C GLN A 188 -3.13 -11.18 1.89
N MET A 189 -3.38 -11.40 3.17
CA MET A 189 -3.22 -10.41 4.22
C MET A 189 -2.23 -10.94 5.26
N LEU A 190 -1.34 -10.08 5.72
CA LEU A 190 -0.36 -10.35 6.75
C LEU A 190 -0.55 -9.36 7.91
N ALA A 191 -0.02 -9.72 9.07
CA ALA A 191 0.11 -8.84 10.22
C ALA A 191 1.59 -8.73 10.60
N ALA A 192 2.04 -7.52 10.87
CA ALA A 192 3.41 -7.21 11.24
C ALA A 192 3.48 -6.53 12.61
N ASP A 193 4.41 -6.98 13.45
CA ASP A 193 4.85 -6.23 14.62
C ASP A 193 5.94 -5.25 14.18
N THR A 194 5.58 -3.96 14.17
CA THR A 194 6.48 -2.89 13.70
C THR A 194 7.66 -2.62 14.63
N ARG A 195 7.66 -3.17 15.86
CA ARG A 195 8.78 -3.06 16.81
C ARG A 195 9.84 -4.12 16.57
N THR A 196 9.43 -5.33 16.19
CA THR A 196 10.33 -6.48 16.01
C THR A 196 10.65 -6.75 14.54
N GLY A 197 9.81 -6.26 13.62
CA GLY A 197 9.87 -6.61 12.19
C GLY A 197 9.26 -7.97 11.88
N GLU A 198 8.69 -8.68 12.86
CA GLU A 198 8.06 -9.97 12.64
C GLU A 198 6.79 -9.81 11.79
N ILE A 199 6.67 -10.62 10.74
CA ILE A 199 5.52 -10.64 9.83
C ILE A 199 4.94 -12.05 9.80
N ARG A 200 3.62 -12.18 9.89
CA ARG A 200 2.92 -13.46 9.76
C ARG A 200 1.76 -13.35 8.80
N ARG A 201 1.64 -14.32 7.89
CA ARG A 201 0.47 -14.46 7.02
C ARG A 201 -0.78 -14.77 7.85
N PHE A 202 -1.83 -13.99 7.66
CA PHE A 202 -3.09 -14.10 8.39
C PHE A 202 -4.22 -14.70 7.56
N LEU A 203 -4.35 -14.30 6.29
CA LEU A 203 -5.34 -14.85 5.36
C LEU A 203 -4.79 -14.98 3.95
N VAL A 204 -5.31 -15.95 3.19
CA VAL A 204 -5.04 -16.11 1.76
C VAL A 204 -6.36 -16.02 1.00
N GLY A 205 -6.37 -15.20 -0.04
CA GLY A 205 -7.52 -14.93 -0.89
C GLY A 205 -7.82 -16.05 -1.90
N PRO A 206 -9.01 -16.02 -2.52
CA PRO A 206 -9.34 -16.92 -3.62
C PRO A 206 -8.53 -16.59 -4.89
N ARG A 207 -8.61 -17.49 -5.87
CA ARG A 207 -7.91 -17.36 -7.14
C ARG A 207 -8.35 -16.12 -7.93
N GLY A 208 -7.39 -15.44 -8.55
CA GLY A 208 -7.64 -14.27 -9.39
C GLY A 208 -8.24 -13.09 -8.65
N ALA A 209 -8.05 -13.02 -7.33
CA ALA A 209 -8.47 -11.91 -6.49
C ALA A 209 -7.24 -11.14 -5.96
N GLU A 210 -7.46 -9.89 -5.58
CA GLU A 210 -6.62 -9.16 -4.62
C GLU A 210 -7.31 -9.15 -3.25
N ILE A 211 -6.51 -8.87 -2.21
CA ILE A 211 -7.02 -8.55 -0.88
C ILE A 211 -6.84 -7.05 -0.67
N THR A 212 -7.91 -6.35 -0.30
CA THR A 212 -7.90 -4.89 -0.20
C THR A 212 -8.99 -4.38 0.74
N GLY A 213 -8.87 -3.12 1.18
CA GLY A 213 -9.75 -2.51 2.16
C GLY A 213 -9.62 -3.10 3.56
N PHE A 214 -9.46 -2.22 4.54
CA PHE A 214 -9.25 -2.60 5.93
C PHE A 214 -10.07 -1.72 6.85
N THR A 215 -10.84 -2.33 7.76
CA THR A 215 -11.34 -1.62 8.95
C THR A 215 -11.63 -2.60 10.07
N LEU A 216 -11.53 -2.13 11.31
CA LEU A 216 -11.82 -2.86 12.53
C LEU A 216 -12.95 -2.19 13.30
N THR A 217 -13.72 -2.99 14.05
CA THR A 217 -14.58 -2.43 15.09
C THR A 217 -13.74 -1.75 16.18
N PRO A 218 -14.27 -0.74 16.90
CA PRO A 218 -13.53 -0.03 17.94
C PRO A 218 -12.98 -0.89 19.07
N ASP A 219 -13.53 -2.09 19.28
CA ASP A 219 -13.08 -3.08 20.26
C ASP A 219 -12.04 -4.08 19.69
N ASN A 220 -11.62 -3.91 18.44
CA ASN A 220 -10.72 -4.80 17.68
C ASN A 220 -11.19 -6.26 17.57
N ARG A 221 -12.48 -6.57 17.78
CA ARG A 221 -13.00 -7.95 17.75
C ARG A 221 -13.59 -8.40 16.42
N THR A 222 -13.83 -7.48 15.49
CA THR A 222 -14.32 -7.79 14.15
C THR A 222 -13.51 -7.04 13.10
N LEU A 223 -12.83 -7.79 12.23
CA LEU A 223 -12.09 -7.28 11.09
C LEU A 223 -12.95 -7.36 9.82
N PHE A 224 -13.01 -6.27 9.07
CA PHE A 224 -13.59 -6.22 7.74
C PHE A 224 -12.48 -6.06 6.70
N VAL A 225 -12.45 -6.96 5.73
CA VAL A 225 -11.49 -6.96 4.62
C VAL A 225 -12.20 -7.34 3.33
N ASN A 226 -11.84 -6.74 2.20
CA ASN A 226 -12.45 -7.09 0.92
C ASN A 226 -11.62 -8.10 0.14
N VAL A 227 -12.34 -8.98 -0.52
CA VAL A 227 -11.84 -9.77 -1.65
C VAL A 227 -12.35 -9.07 -2.91
N GLN A 228 -11.44 -8.48 -3.69
CA GLN A 228 -11.81 -7.79 -4.92
C GLN A 228 -11.60 -8.70 -6.13
N HIS A 229 -12.52 -8.58 -7.10
CA HIS A 229 -12.51 -9.19 -8.43
C HIS A 229 -12.14 -10.69 -8.49
N PRO A 230 -12.62 -11.57 -7.57
CA PRO A 230 -12.27 -12.98 -7.62
C PRO A 230 -12.62 -13.59 -8.97
N GLY A 231 -11.72 -14.41 -9.50
CA GLY A 231 -11.91 -15.07 -10.79
C GLY A 231 -11.54 -14.24 -12.01
N GLU A 232 -10.77 -13.15 -11.86
CA GLU A 232 -10.15 -12.49 -13.02
C GLU A 232 -9.26 -13.45 -13.82
N ILE A 233 -9.03 -13.14 -15.10
CA ILE A 233 -8.13 -13.89 -15.98
C ILE A 233 -6.73 -14.05 -15.37
N THR A 234 -6.21 -15.27 -15.38
CA THR A 234 -4.83 -15.57 -14.94
C THR A 234 -4.19 -16.59 -15.88
N PRO A 235 -2.89 -16.51 -16.16
CA PRO A 235 -2.20 -17.59 -16.87
C PRO A 235 -2.16 -18.91 -16.09
N ALA A 236 -2.21 -18.85 -14.75
CA ALA A 236 -2.13 -20.03 -13.89
C ALA A 236 -3.40 -20.90 -13.92
N TRP A 237 -4.59 -20.32 -14.07
CA TRP A 237 -5.85 -21.07 -14.06
C TRP A 237 -6.69 -20.93 -15.32
N GLY A 238 -6.55 -19.83 -16.07
CA GLY A 238 -7.19 -19.63 -17.37
C GLY A 238 -8.04 -18.36 -17.47
N THR A 239 -8.97 -18.37 -18.42
CA THR A 239 -9.76 -17.19 -18.81
C THR A 239 -11.25 -17.43 -18.55
N PRO A 240 -11.90 -16.65 -17.67
CA PRO A 240 -13.35 -16.70 -17.52
C PRO A 240 -14.03 -16.21 -18.80
N THR A 241 -15.17 -16.83 -19.14
CA THR A 241 -16.02 -16.40 -20.26
C THR A 241 -17.47 -16.29 -19.81
N PRO A 242 -18.38 -15.64 -20.56
CA PRO A 242 -19.80 -15.65 -20.23
C PRO A 242 -20.41 -17.06 -20.11
N ALA A 243 -19.89 -18.03 -20.88
CA ALA A 243 -20.34 -19.43 -20.87
C ALA A 243 -19.71 -20.25 -19.75
N ASN A 244 -18.49 -19.91 -19.33
CA ASN A 244 -17.81 -20.49 -18.18
C ASN A 244 -17.23 -19.38 -17.28
N PRO A 245 -18.08 -18.67 -16.51
CA PRO A 245 -17.63 -17.55 -15.67
C PRO A 245 -16.79 -18.00 -14.48
N ARG A 246 -16.60 -19.31 -14.31
CA ARG A 246 -15.94 -19.93 -13.16
C ARG A 246 -14.62 -20.61 -13.49
N ALA A 247 -14.08 -20.33 -14.68
CA ALA A 247 -12.84 -20.93 -15.14
C ALA A 247 -11.66 -20.71 -14.16
N VAL A 248 -11.66 -19.61 -13.43
CA VAL A 248 -10.61 -19.27 -12.46
C VAL A 248 -11.05 -19.45 -11.01
N SER A 249 -12.25 -18.95 -10.65
CA SER A 249 -12.77 -19.00 -9.28
C SER A 249 -14.26 -19.34 -9.29
N ASN A 250 -14.77 -19.85 -8.17
CA ASN A 250 -16.21 -19.94 -7.89
C ASN A 250 -16.56 -19.41 -6.48
N TRP A 251 -15.67 -18.59 -5.92
CA TRP A 251 -15.86 -17.95 -4.62
C TRP A 251 -16.86 -16.78 -4.72
N PRO A 252 -17.71 -16.50 -3.73
CA PRO A 252 -17.74 -17.10 -2.39
C PRO A 252 -18.66 -18.31 -2.25
N ASP A 253 -19.69 -18.42 -3.07
CA ASP A 253 -20.83 -19.30 -2.81
C ASP A 253 -20.58 -20.75 -3.28
N PHE A 254 -19.59 -20.97 -4.14
CA PHE A 254 -19.27 -22.25 -4.78
C PHE A 254 -20.44 -22.91 -5.53
N ASP A 255 -21.46 -22.12 -5.89
CA ASP A 255 -22.65 -22.58 -6.60
C ASP A 255 -22.31 -23.11 -8.01
N PRO A 256 -22.73 -24.34 -8.38
CA PRO A 256 -22.65 -24.90 -9.72
C PRO A 256 -23.25 -24.04 -10.85
N GLY A 257 -24.19 -23.14 -10.56
CA GLY A 257 -24.77 -22.17 -11.49
C GLY A 257 -24.32 -20.72 -11.26
N GLY A 258 -23.45 -20.50 -10.26
CA GLY A 258 -23.06 -19.17 -9.80
C GLY A 258 -22.00 -18.46 -10.65
N ARG A 259 -21.61 -17.28 -10.17
CA ARG A 259 -20.49 -16.49 -10.68
C ARG A 259 -19.66 -15.96 -9.51
N PRO A 260 -18.34 -15.77 -9.70
CA PRO A 260 -17.52 -15.10 -8.73
C PRO A 260 -18.02 -13.69 -8.43
N ARG A 261 -17.92 -13.27 -7.18
CA ARG A 261 -18.41 -11.97 -6.71
C ARG A 261 -17.42 -11.40 -5.71
N SER A 262 -17.03 -10.14 -5.87
CA SER A 262 -16.34 -9.41 -4.80
C SER A 262 -17.19 -9.43 -3.54
N ALA A 263 -16.57 -9.54 -2.37
CA ALA A 263 -17.29 -9.45 -1.11
C ALA A 263 -16.42 -8.90 0.02
N THR A 264 -17.07 -8.32 1.01
CA THR A 264 -16.45 -7.96 2.29
C THR A 264 -16.56 -9.15 3.23
N LEU A 265 -15.41 -9.63 3.69
CA LEU A 265 -15.30 -10.61 4.76
C LEU A 265 -15.56 -9.95 6.11
N VAL A 266 -16.20 -10.69 7.01
CA VAL A 266 -16.35 -10.32 8.42
C VAL A 266 -15.62 -11.38 9.23
N ILE A 267 -14.42 -11.06 9.71
CA ILE A 267 -13.54 -11.99 10.40
C ILE A 267 -13.66 -11.76 11.91
N ARG A 268 -13.90 -12.85 12.64
CA ARG A 268 -14.05 -12.91 14.10
C ARG A 268 -13.31 -14.12 14.64
N LYS A 269 -12.72 -14.02 15.83
CA LYS A 269 -12.25 -15.20 16.55
C LYS A 269 -13.44 -15.97 17.14
N ASN A 270 -13.35 -17.30 17.13
CA ASN A 270 -14.40 -18.18 17.67
C ASN A 270 -14.64 -17.97 19.18
N ASP A 271 -13.61 -17.56 19.92
CA ASP A 271 -13.68 -17.24 21.35
C ASP A 271 -14.17 -15.80 21.63
N GLY A 272 -14.45 -15.01 20.58
CA GLY A 272 -14.85 -13.61 20.70
C GLY A 272 -13.75 -12.65 21.14
N GLY A 273 -12.48 -13.09 21.12
CA GLY A 273 -11.32 -12.30 21.46
C GLY A 273 -10.93 -11.26 20.40
N VAL A 274 -9.91 -10.47 20.72
CA VAL A 274 -9.33 -9.45 19.83
C VAL A 274 -8.65 -10.12 18.63
N ILE A 275 -8.86 -9.59 17.43
CA ILE A 275 -8.21 -10.09 16.21
C ILE A 275 -6.69 -9.87 16.33
N GLY A 276 -5.91 -10.91 16.04
CA GLY A 276 -4.44 -10.83 16.06
C GLY A 276 -3.79 -10.98 17.44
N SER A 277 -4.57 -11.16 18.53
CA SER A 277 -4.08 -11.49 19.87
C SER A 277 -3.86 -12.99 20.08
#